data_AF-A0A2J8JV92-F1
#
_entry.id   AF-A0A2J8JV92-F1
#
_cell.length_a   1.000
_cell.length_b   1.000
_cell.length_c   1.000
_cell.angle_alpha   90.00
_cell.angle_beta   90.00
_cell.angle_gamma   90.00
#
_symmetry.space_group_name_H-M   'P 1'
#
loop_
_entity.id
_entity.type
_entity.pdbx_description
1 polymer ?
#
loop_
_entity_poly.entity_id
_entity_poly.type
_entity_poly.pdbx_seq_one_letter_code
_entity_poly.pdbx_strand_id
1 'polypeptide(L)'
;DLDHPGFSDQVYRQRRKLIAEIAFQYRHGDPIPRVEYTAEEIATWDCCHELLGHVPMLADRTFAQFSQDIGLASLGASDEEIEKLSTLYWFTVEFGLCKQNGEVKAYGAGLLSSY
;
A
#
# COMPACT_ATOMS: atom_id res chain seq x y z
N ASP A 1 16.34 -6.75 -21.14
CA ASP A 1 15.35 -6.41 -22.17
C ASP A 1 15.55 -4.96 -22.56
N LEU A 2 15.69 -4.66 -23.85
CA LEU A 2 15.90 -3.28 -24.33
C LEU A 2 14.65 -2.42 -24.09
N ASP A 3 13.49 -3.05 -23.99
CA ASP A 3 12.20 -2.38 -23.77
C ASP A 3 11.91 -2.11 -22.29
N HIS A 4 12.77 -2.58 -21.37
CA HIS A 4 12.59 -2.33 -19.95
C HIS A 4 12.83 -0.85 -19.61
N PRO A 5 11.92 -0.14 -18.91
CA PRO A 5 12.04 1.29 -18.64
C PRO A 5 13.37 1.68 -17.96
N GLY A 6 13.85 0.87 -17.03
CA GLY A 6 15.16 1.02 -16.38
C GLY A 6 16.36 0.41 -17.11
N PHE A 7 16.28 0.09 -18.42
CA PHE A 7 17.38 -0.60 -19.13
C PHE A 7 18.65 0.25 -19.23
N SER A 8 18.51 1.54 -19.57
CA SER A 8 19.62 2.49 -19.69
C SER A 8 20.02 3.12 -18.35
N ASP A 9 19.22 2.94 -17.30
CA ASP A 9 19.47 3.48 -15.98
C ASP A 9 20.47 2.59 -15.21
N GLN A 10 21.70 3.09 -15.04
CA GLN A 10 22.74 2.37 -14.33
C GLN A 10 22.48 2.27 -12.82
N VAL A 11 21.86 3.30 -12.22
CA VAL A 11 21.54 3.34 -10.79
C VAL A 11 20.46 2.31 -10.49
N TYR A 12 19.38 2.29 -11.28
CA TYR A 12 18.32 1.30 -11.18
C TYR A 12 18.87 -0.13 -11.34
N ARG A 13 19.76 -0.35 -12.32
CA ARG A 13 20.38 -1.66 -12.54
C ARG A 13 21.27 -2.11 -11.40
N GLN A 14 22.05 -1.19 -10.82
CA GLN A 14 22.86 -1.50 -9.65
C GLN A 14 21.97 -1.82 -8.43
N ARG A 15 20.89 -1.05 -8.25
CA ARG A 15 19.90 -1.28 -7.20
C ARG A 15 19.24 -2.66 -7.33
N ARG A 16 18.84 -3.06 -8.54
CA ARG A 16 18.30 -4.41 -8.82
C ARG A 16 19.28 -5.53 -8.50
N LYS A 17 20.58 -5.34 -8.78
CA LYS A 17 21.62 -6.32 -8.41
C LYS A 17 21.74 -6.48 -6.90
N LEU A 18 21.80 -5.36 -6.16
CA LEU A 18 21.87 -5.37 -4.69
C LEU A 18 20.70 -6.16 -4.07
N ILE A 19 19.47 -5.91 -4.54
CA ILE A 19 18.29 -6.62 -4.04
C ILE A 19 18.35 -8.11 -4.41
N ALA A 20 18.81 -8.45 -5.62
CA ALA A 20 18.96 -9.85 -6.03
C ALA A 20 20.02 -10.59 -5.20
N GLU A 21 21.10 -9.92 -4.81
CA GLU A 21 22.15 -10.51 -3.95
C GLU A 21 21.61 -10.91 -2.58
N ILE A 22 20.68 -10.14 -2.00
CA ILE A 22 19.99 -10.51 -0.75
C ILE A 22 19.28 -11.86 -0.92
N ALA A 23 18.56 -12.04 -2.02
CA ALA A 23 17.86 -13.29 -2.31
C ALA A 23 18.83 -14.45 -2.55
N PHE A 24 19.96 -14.24 -3.23
CA PHE A 24 20.96 -15.28 -3.45
C PHE A 24 21.69 -15.72 -2.16
N GLN A 25 21.85 -14.80 -1.21
CA GLN A 25 22.49 -15.08 0.08
C GLN A 25 21.55 -15.74 1.09
N TYR A 26 20.24 -15.52 0.97
CA TYR A 26 19.23 -16.08 1.86
C TYR A 26 19.27 -17.62 1.94
N ARG A 27 19.06 -18.18 3.15
CA ARG A 27 18.80 -19.60 3.39
C ARG A 27 17.55 -19.78 4.22
N HIS A 28 16.87 -20.92 4.04
CA HIS A 28 15.68 -21.23 4.81
C HIS A 28 15.98 -21.23 6.32
N GLY A 29 15.17 -20.51 7.08
CA GLY A 29 15.35 -20.31 8.52
C GLY A 29 16.02 -18.99 8.89
N ASP A 30 16.68 -18.31 7.94
CA ASP A 30 17.20 -16.98 8.16
C ASP A 30 16.07 -15.95 8.26
N PRO A 31 16.24 -14.87 9.06
CA PRO A 31 15.37 -13.71 8.97
C PRO A 31 15.56 -13.03 7.61
N ILE A 32 14.47 -12.57 7.00
CA ILE A 32 14.52 -11.82 5.74
C ILE A 32 15.23 -10.47 6.01
N PRO A 33 16.36 -10.15 5.33
CA PRO A 33 17.05 -8.89 5.53
C PRO A 33 16.17 -7.68 5.17
N ARG A 34 16.25 -6.62 5.97
CA ARG A 34 15.53 -5.37 5.69
C ARG A 34 16.27 -4.56 4.64
N VAL A 35 15.54 -4.06 3.64
CA VAL A 35 16.06 -3.14 2.64
C VAL A 35 15.59 -1.73 3.00
N GLU A 36 16.52 -0.79 3.11
CA GLU A 36 16.20 0.62 3.20
C GLU A 36 15.93 1.14 1.78
N TYR A 37 14.69 1.54 1.52
CA TYR A 37 14.25 2.08 0.24
C TYR A 37 14.68 3.53 0.08
N THR A 38 14.98 3.94 -1.15
CA THR A 38 15.28 5.34 -1.45
C THR A 38 13.99 6.17 -1.43
N ALA A 39 14.12 7.48 -1.28
CA ALA A 39 12.99 8.39 -1.37
C ALA A 39 12.25 8.29 -2.72
N GLU A 40 12.97 8.00 -3.81
CA GLU A 40 12.39 7.80 -5.14
C GLU A 40 11.58 6.50 -5.23
N GLU A 41 12.08 5.41 -4.64
CA GLU A 41 11.37 4.12 -4.59
C GLU A 41 10.08 4.23 -3.76
N ILE A 42 10.17 4.91 -2.61
CA ILE A 42 9.01 5.17 -1.74
C ILE A 42 7.98 6.02 -2.49
N ALA A 43 8.39 7.13 -3.10
CA ALA A 43 7.48 7.99 -3.86
C ALA A 43 6.83 7.26 -5.04
N THR A 44 7.57 6.37 -5.70
CA THR A 44 7.04 5.54 -6.80
C THR A 44 5.98 4.56 -6.28
N TRP A 45 6.24 3.91 -5.15
CA TRP A 45 5.28 3.02 -4.49
C TRP A 45 4.03 3.78 -4.06
N ASP A 46 4.19 4.91 -3.36
CA ASP A 46 3.09 5.74 -2.88
C ASP A 46 2.20 6.19 -4.05
N CYS A 47 2.79 6.62 -5.16
CA CYS A 47 2.03 6.98 -6.36
C CYS A 47 1.14 5.82 -6.86
N CYS A 48 1.69 4.59 -6.92
CA CYS A 48 0.92 3.42 -7.30
C CYS A 48 -0.17 3.08 -6.26
N HIS A 49 0.16 3.15 -4.97
CA HIS A 49 -0.78 2.85 -3.88
C HIS A 49 -1.97 3.83 -3.86
N GLU A 50 -1.71 5.12 -3.99
CA GLU A 50 -2.75 6.15 -4.03
C GLU A 50 -3.62 6.02 -5.30
N LEU A 51 -2.98 5.93 -6.48
CA LEU A 51 -3.71 5.93 -7.75
C LEU A 51 -4.47 4.65 -8.02
N LEU A 52 -3.92 3.49 -7.61
CA LEU A 52 -4.54 2.19 -7.89
C LEU A 52 -5.36 1.68 -6.69
N GLY A 53 -4.96 2.02 -5.46
CA GLY A 53 -5.63 1.59 -4.25
C GLY A 53 -6.77 2.51 -3.83
N HIS A 54 -6.47 3.80 -3.57
CA HIS A 54 -7.43 4.73 -2.98
C HIS A 54 -8.35 5.40 -4.00
N VAL A 55 -7.78 5.99 -5.05
CA VAL A 55 -8.52 6.83 -6.00
C VAL A 55 -9.77 6.14 -6.59
N PRO A 56 -9.72 4.86 -7.00
CA PRO A 56 -10.91 4.20 -7.55
C PRO A 56 -12.07 4.13 -6.57
N MET A 57 -11.79 3.83 -5.29
CA MET A 57 -12.83 3.72 -4.27
C MET A 57 -13.40 5.08 -3.88
N LEU A 58 -12.58 6.14 -3.86
CA LEU A 58 -13.03 7.51 -3.57
C LEU A 58 -13.94 8.10 -4.66
N ALA A 59 -13.99 7.49 -5.85
CA ALA A 59 -14.95 7.88 -6.88
C ALA A 59 -16.39 7.36 -6.59
N ASP A 60 -16.55 6.37 -5.72
CA ASP A 60 -17.86 5.92 -5.25
C ASP A 60 -18.39 6.83 -4.14
N ARG A 61 -19.66 7.25 -4.26
CA ARG A 61 -20.25 8.23 -3.32
C ARG A 61 -20.40 7.69 -1.91
N THR A 62 -20.77 6.41 -1.78
CA THR A 62 -20.98 5.80 -0.46
C THR A 62 -19.66 5.60 0.24
N PHE A 63 -18.64 5.16 -0.50
CA PHE A 63 -17.29 5.04 0.04
C PHE A 63 -16.68 6.40 0.40
N ALA A 64 -16.82 7.41 -0.47
CA ALA A 64 -16.34 8.76 -0.19
C ALA A 64 -16.96 9.35 1.09
N GLN A 65 -18.27 9.15 1.28
CA GLN A 65 -18.95 9.56 2.52
C GLN A 65 -18.42 8.78 3.73
N PHE A 66 -18.27 7.47 3.61
CA PHE A 66 -17.71 6.63 4.67
C PHE A 66 -16.31 7.09 5.12
N SER A 67 -15.42 7.40 4.16
CA SER A 67 -14.09 7.95 4.47
C SER A 67 -14.18 9.32 5.13
N GLN A 68 -15.10 10.18 4.67
CA GLN A 68 -15.34 11.49 5.29
C GLN A 68 -15.83 11.36 6.73
N ASP A 69 -16.73 10.42 7.01
CA ASP A 69 -17.30 10.22 8.34
C ASP A 69 -16.22 9.81 9.36
N ILE A 70 -15.25 8.99 8.96
CA ILE A 70 -14.08 8.66 9.81
C ILE A 70 -13.28 9.94 10.13
N GLY A 71 -13.03 10.78 9.13
CA GLY A 71 -12.30 12.04 9.33
C GLY A 71 -13.08 13.06 10.17
N LEU A 72 -14.40 13.12 10.04
CA LEU A 72 -15.23 13.98 10.89
C LEU A 72 -15.26 13.48 12.34
N ALA A 73 -15.32 12.17 12.55
CA ALA A 73 -15.27 11.57 13.87
C ALA A 73 -13.94 11.82 14.61
N SER A 74 -12.85 12.06 13.88
CA SER A 74 -11.54 12.35 14.48
C SER A 74 -11.41 13.80 14.97
N LEU A 75 -12.31 14.72 14.57
CA LEU A 75 -12.21 16.14 14.94
C LEU A 75 -12.57 16.34 16.41
N GLY A 76 -11.58 16.74 17.21
CA GLY A 76 -11.76 16.96 18.66
C GLY A 76 -11.77 15.68 19.49
N ALA A 77 -11.47 14.54 18.87
CA ALA A 77 -11.31 13.26 19.56
C ALA A 77 -10.03 13.26 20.41
N SER A 78 -10.03 12.47 21.49
CA SER A 78 -8.85 12.19 22.29
C SER A 78 -7.85 11.29 21.56
N ASP A 79 -6.58 11.27 21.97
CA ASP A 79 -5.56 10.41 21.36
C ASP A 79 -5.94 8.92 21.38
N GLU A 80 -6.61 8.45 22.45
CA GLU A 80 -7.11 7.08 22.55
C GLU A 80 -8.20 6.79 21.49
N GLU A 81 -9.07 7.75 21.22
CA GLU A 81 -10.09 7.63 20.18
C GLU A 81 -9.48 7.71 18.77
N ILE A 82 -8.45 8.54 18.57
CA ILE A 82 -7.68 8.60 17.32
C ILE A 82 -7.02 7.25 17.03
N GLU A 83 -6.46 6.57 18.04
CA GLU A 83 -5.86 5.24 17.86
C GLU A 83 -6.91 4.21 17.43
N LYS A 84 -8.12 4.26 18.01
CA LYS A 84 -9.25 3.41 17.61
C LYS A 84 -9.72 3.72 16.20
N LEU A 85 -9.85 4.99 15.83
CA LEU A 85 -10.23 5.43 14.49
C LEU A 85 -9.18 5.06 13.44
N SER A 86 -7.89 5.16 13.78
CA SER A 86 -6.78 4.72 12.92
C SER A 86 -6.83 3.20 12.70
N THR A 87 -7.12 2.44 13.75
CA THR A 87 -7.32 0.99 13.65
C THR A 87 -8.54 0.65 12.80
N LEU A 88 -9.65 1.39 12.95
CA LEU A 88 -10.84 1.23 12.13
C LEU A 88 -10.54 1.51 10.65
N TYR A 89 -9.84 2.62 10.37
CA TYR A 89 -9.41 2.99 9.02
C TYR A 89 -8.54 1.88 8.41
N TRP A 90 -7.58 1.35 9.17
CA TRP A 90 -6.72 0.24 8.74
C TRP A 90 -7.52 -1.01 8.34
N PHE A 91 -8.48 -1.43 9.16
CA PHE A 91 -9.28 -2.64 8.88
C PHE A 91 -10.43 -2.40 7.89
N THR A 92 -10.60 -1.19 7.37
CA THR A 92 -11.63 -0.86 6.39
C THR A 92 -11.01 -0.26 5.13
N VAL A 93 -10.61 1.00 5.16
CA VAL A 93 -10.07 1.72 3.99
C VAL A 93 -8.77 1.08 3.47
N GLU A 94 -7.90 0.55 4.33
CA GLU A 94 -6.63 -0.05 3.89
C GLU A 94 -6.75 -1.54 3.53
N PHE A 95 -7.38 -2.35 4.39
CA PHE A 95 -7.41 -3.82 4.24
C PHE A 95 -8.82 -4.41 4.29
N GLY A 96 -9.84 -3.61 4.00
CA GLY A 96 -11.23 -4.03 4.05
C GLY A 96 -11.66 -5.00 2.95
N LEU A 97 -12.56 -5.90 3.33
CA LEU A 97 -13.28 -6.80 2.44
C LEU A 97 -14.79 -6.53 2.53
N CYS A 98 -15.50 -6.69 1.42
CA CYS A 98 -16.95 -6.55 1.37
C CYS A 98 -17.60 -7.78 0.75
N LYS A 99 -18.91 -7.93 0.99
CA LYS A 99 -19.72 -8.95 0.31
C LYS A 99 -20.49 -8.30 -0.83
N GLN A 100 -20.31 -8.84 -2.04
CA GLN A 100 -21.06 -8.45 -3.23
C GLN A 100 -21.67 -9.70 -3.85
N ASN A 101 -23.01 -9.74 -3.94
CA ASN A 101 -23.75 -10.88 -4.49
C ASN A 101 -23.39 -12.24 -3.85
N GLY A 102 -23.12 -12.25 -2.55
CA GLY A 102 -22.73 -13.46 -1.81
C GLY A 102 -21.25 -13.83 -1.89
N GLU A 103 -20.46 -13.16 -2.74
CA GLU A 103 -19.02 -13.35 -2.84
C GLU A 103 -18.25 -12.32 -2.02
N VAL A 104 -17.07 -12.71 -1.53
CA VAL A 104 -16.14 -11.79 -0.85
C VAL A 104 -15.27 -11.11 -1.90
N LYS A 105 -15.17 -9.79 -1.83
CA LYS A 105 -14.31 -8.96 -2.69
C LYS A 105 -13.46 -8.02 -1.84
N ALA A 106 -12.29 -7.66 -2.35
CA ALA A 106 -11.44 -6.64 -1.73
C ALA A 106 -11.90 -5.24 -2.14
N TYR A 107 -11.84 -4.31 -1.19
CA TYR A 107 -11.97 -2.88 -1.47
C TYR A 107 -10.89 -2.04 -0.80
N GLY A 108 -10.15 -2.61 0.17
CA GLY A 108 -9.06 -1.90 0.84
C GLY A 108 -7.92 -1.56 -0.11
N ALA A 109 -7.41 -0.32 -0.03
CA ALA A 109 -6.39 0.20 -0.93
C ALA A 109 -5.10 -0.64 -0.92
N GLY A 110 -4.64 -1.06 0.26
CA GLY A 110 -3.47 -1.91 0.42
C GLY A 110 -3.63 -3.30 -0.22
N LEU A 111 -4.86 -3.81 -0.34
CA LEU A 111 -5.15 -5.05 -1.07
C LEU A 111 -5.23 -4.83 -2.58
N LEU A 112 -5.75 -3.68 -3.01
CA LEU A 112 -5.92 -3.35 -4.43
C LEU A 112 -4.60 -2.96 -5.12
N SER A 113 -3.62 -2.46 -4.36
CA SER A 113 -2.32 -2.01 -4.88
C SER A 113 -1.17 -2.99 -4.63
N SER A 114 -1.44 -4.20 -4.12
CA SER A 114 -0.43 -5.20 -3.77
C SER A 114 -0.78 -6.55 -4.39
N TYR A 115 0.10 -7.07 -5.26
CA TYR A 115 -0.09 -8.33 -5.99
C TYR A 115 0.66 -9.50 -5.34
#